data_AF-A0A922XNL4-F1
#
_entry.id   AF-A0A922XNL4-F1
#
_cell.length_a   1.000
_cell.length_b   1.000
_cell.length_c   1.000
_cell.angle_alpha   90.00
_cell.angle_beta   90.00
_cell.angle_gamma   90.00
#
_symmetry.space_group_name_H-M   'P 1'
#
loop_
_entity.id
_entity.type
_entity.pdbx_description
1 polymer ?
#
loop_
_entity_poly.entity_id
_entity_poly.type
_entity_poly.pdbx_seq_one_letter_code
_entity_poly.pdbx_strand_id
1 'polypeptide(L)' 'GAHLLHTAPSDCVVFEDAPKGVEAAHRAGMKAVAITTLHTPEEFGDLSNILFFIKDYTDPRLATLF' A
#
# COMPACT_ATOMS: atom_id res chain seq x y z
N GLY A 1 -8.17 11.07 -1.59
CA GLY A 1 -7.49 10.72 -0.33
C GLY A 1 -6.68 11.90 0.17
N ALA A 2 -5.37 11.92 -0.11
CA ALA A 2 -4.40 12.87 0.45
C ALA A 2 -4.80 14.36 0.42
N HIS A 3 -5.47 14.83 -0.64
CA HIS A 3 -5.95 16.22 -0.72
C HIS A 3 -6.89 16.62 0.43
N LEU A 4 -7.77 15.70 0.88
CA LEU A 4 -8.67 15.94 2.01
C LEU A 4 -7.92 16.05 3.34
N LEU A 5 -6.70 15.51 3.39
CA LEU A 5 -5.80 15.55 4.54
C LEU A 5 -4.74 16.67 4.40
N HIS A 6 -4.87 17.53 3.38
CA HIS A 6 -3.89 18.57 3.05
C HIS A 6 -2.44 18.06 3.00
N THR A 7 -2.24 16.81 2.56
CA THR A 7 -0.95 16.11 2.54
C THR A 7 -0.56 15.77 1.11
N ALA A 8 0.74 15.77 0.80
CA ALA A 8 1.22 15.32 -0.50
C ALA A 8 1.02 13.81 -0.66
N PRO A 9 0.60 13.29 -1.84
CA PRO A 9 0.45 11.85 -2.05
C PRO A 9 1.72 11.03 -1.75
N SER A 10 2.90 11.59 -2.02
CA SER A 10 4.19 10.96 -1.72
C SER A 10 4.44 10.71 -0.23
N ASP A 11 3.74 11.46 0.63
CA ASP A 11 3.83 11.36 2.08
C ASP A 11 2.73 10.45 2.66
N CYS A 12 1.93 9.82 1.78
CA CYS A 12 0.88 8.90 2.17
C CYS A 12 1.31 7.44 1.95
N VAL A 13 0.88 6.57 2.86
CA VAL A 13 0.94 5.11 2.74
C VAL A 13 -0.49 4.57 2.72
N VAL A 14 -0.83 3.82 1.68
CA VAL A 14 -2.13 3.17 1.52
C VAL A 14 -2.04 1.73 2.02
N PHE A 15 -3.02 1.28 2.79
CA PHE A 15 -3.18 -0.14 3.15
C PHE A 15 -4.33 -0.70 2.31
N GLU A 16 -4.06 -1.71 1.50
CA GLU A 16 -5.02 -2.19 0.50
C GLU A 16 -4.88 -3.69 0.28
N ASP A 17 -5.99 -4.40 0.14
CA ASP A 17 -6.02 -5.83 -0.13
C ASP A 17 -6.30 -6.17 -1.60
N ALA A 18 -6.70 -5.20 -2.43
CA ALA A 18 -6.99 -5.39 -3.85
C ALA A 18 -5.88 -4.83 -4.79
N PRO A 19 -5.45 -5.57 -5.82
CA PRO A 19 -4.45 -5.10 -6.80
C PRO A 19 -4.81 -3.76 -7.45
N LYS A 20 -6.09 -3.54 -7.78
CA LYS A 20 -6.56 -2.29 -8.40
C LYS A 20 -6.41 -1.08 -7.47
N GLY A 21 -6.58 -1.26 -6.16
CA GLY A 21 -6.39 -0.18 -5.20
C GLY A 21 -4.91 0.19 -5.04
N VAL A 22 -4.02 -0.80 -5.04
CA VAL A 22 -2.56 -0.57 -5.04
C VAL A 22 -2.09 0.10 -6.33
N GLU A 23 -2.64 -0.28 -7.48
CA GLU A 23 -2.39 0.40 -8.76
C GLU A 23 -2.87 1.86 -8.73
N ALA A 24 -4.04 2.12 -8.14
CA ALA A 24 -4.54 3.48 -7.97
C ALA A 24 -3.62 4.31 -7.06
N ALA A 25 -3.12 3.72 -5.96
CA ALA A 25 -2.13 4.36 -5.10
C ALA A 25 -0.83 4.67 -5.86
N HIS A 26 -0.34 3.72 -6.67
CA HIS A 26 0.84 3.91 -7.52
C HIS A 26 0.66 5.10 -8.47
N ARG A 27 -0.47 5.13 -9.20
CA ARG A 27 -0.81 6.22 -10.13
C ARG A 27 -0.94 7.58 -9.43
N ALA A 28 -1.37 7.58 -8.17
CA ALA A 28 -1.46 8.79 -7.36
C ALA A 28 -0.11 9.24 -6.77
N GLY A 29 0.97 8.45 -6.95
CA GLY A 29 2.28 8.73 -6.35
C GLY A 29 2.37 8.37 -4.86
N MET A 30 1.52 7.48 -4.38
CA MET A 30 1.49 7.02 -2.98
C MET A 30 2.22 5.68 -2.82
N LYS A 31 2.83 5.47 -1.65
CA LYS A 31 3.33 4.16 -1.22
C LYS A 31 2.17 3.26 -0.79
N ALA A 32 2.37 1.95 -0.82
CA ALA A 32 1.35 0.98 -0.42
C ALA A 32 1.91 -0.14 0.47
N VAL A 33 1.08 -0.65 1.35
CA VAL A 33 1.24 -1.93 2.05
C VAL A 33 0.10 -2.83 1.56
N ALA A 34 0.46 -3.93 0.90
CA ALA A 34 -0.51 -4.87 0.34
C ALA A 34 -0.89 -5.93 1.40
N ILE A 35 -2.18 -6.10 1.64
CA ILE A 35 -2.70 -7.06 2.60
C ILE A 35 -3.16 -8.31 1.84
N THR A 36 -2.45 -9.42 2.02
CA THR A 36 -2.66 -10.66 1.26
C THR A 36 -3.72 -11.54 1.91
N THR A 37 -4.89 -10.99 2.21
CA THR A 37 -6.05 -11.72 2.77
C THR A 37 -6.81 -12.49 1.68
N LEU A 38 -7.05 -11.84 0.54
CA LEU A 38 -7.82 -12.37 -0.58
C LEU A 38 -6.97 -12.62 -1.84
N HIS A 39 -5.81 -11.97 -1.93
CA HIS A 39 -4.93 -12.01 -3.09
C HIS A 39 -3.51 -12.43 -2.68
N THR A 40 -2.83 -13.16 -3.55
CA THR A 40 -1.42 -13.51 -3.39
C THR A 40 -0.52 -12.38 -3.88
N PRO A 41 0.74 -12.26 -3.40
CA PRO A 41 1.67 -11.22 -3.85
C PRO A 41 1.84 -11.15 -5.37
N GLU A 42 1.81 -12.29 -6.07
CA GLU A 42 1.98 -12.38 -7.52
C GLU A 42 0.87 -11.65 -8.29
N GLU A 43 -0.33 -11.53 -7.72
CA GLU A 43 -1.46 -10.82 -8.33
C GLU A 43 -1.28 -9.30 -8.37
N PHE A 44 -0.33 -8.76 -7.60
CA PHE A 44 -0.03 -7.32 -7.56
C PHE A 44 0.99 -6.89 -8.61
N GLY A 45 1.65 -7.83 -9.29
CA GLY A 45 2.67 -7.56 -10.31
C GLY A 45 3.89 -6.81 -9.76
N ASP A 46 4.66 -6.18 -10.67
CA ASP A 46 5.90 -5.48 -10.34
C ASP A 46 5.67 -4.00 -9.90
N LEU A 47 4.61 -3.74 -9.13
CA LEU A 47 4.29 -2.40 -8.65
C LEU A 47 5.34 -1.93 -7.63
N SER A 48 6.18 -0.98 -8.03
CA SER A 48 7.33 -0.49 -7.26
C SER A 48 6.98 0.33 -6.01
N ASN A 49 5.71 0.73 -5.86
CA ASN A 49 5.25 1.48 -4.70
C ASN A 49 4.86 0.59 -3.50
N ILE A 50 4.87 -0.73 -3.65
CA ILE A 50 4.59 -1.66 -2.56
C ILE A 50 5.81 -1.75 -1.64
N LEU A 51 5.63 -1.39 -0.38
CA LEU A 51 6.65 -1.48 0.67
C LEU A 51 6.72 -2.91 1.21
N PHE A 52 5.57 -3.48 1.56
CA PHE A 52 5.45 -4.80 2.17
C PHE A 52 4.18 -5.51 1.69
N PHE A 53 4.26 -6.84 1.65
CA PHE A 53 3.10 -7.72 1.68
C PHE A 53 2.94 -8.28 3.09
N ILE A 54 1.77 -8.07 3.69
CA ILE A 54 1.45 -8.49 5.07
C ILE A 54 0.19 -9.35 5.07
N LYS A 55 0.07 -10.26 6.04
CA LYS A 55 -1.16 -11.04 6.23
C LYS A 55 -2.23 -10.27 7.00
N ASP A 56 -1.79 -9.47 7.97
CA ASP A 56 -2.63 -8.68 8.85
C ASP A 56 -1.81 -7.53 9.49
N TYR A 57 -2.49 -6.70 10.27
CA TYR A 57 -1.93 -5.50 10.91
C TYR A 57 -1.00 -5.78 12.10
N THR A 58 -0.75 -7.05 12.45
CA THR A 58 0.19 -7.43 13.53
C THR A 58 1.62 -7.65 13.02
N ASP A 59 1.86 -7.49 11.71
CA ASP A 59 3.19 -7.67 11.13
C ASP A 59 4.20 -6.68 11.74
N PRO A 60 5.31 -7.17 12.33
CA PRO A 60 6.27 -6.30 13.02
C PRO A 60 6.96 -5.30 12.09
N ARG A 61 6.95 -5.52 10.77
CA ARG A 61 7.50 -4.55 9.80
C ARG A 61 6.71 -3.25 9.77
N LEU A 62 5.45 -3.23 10.20
CA LEU A 62 4.68 -1.98 10.28
C LEU A 62 5.28 -0.99 11.27
N ALA A 63 6.01 -1.47 12.28
CA ALA A 63 6.71 -0.61 13.23
C ALA A 63 7.90 0.15 12.61
N THR A 64 8.29 -0.13 11.36
CA THR A 64 9.38 0.55 10.65
C THR A 64 8.91 1.62 9.67
N LEU A 65 7.58 1.86 9.56
CA LEU A 65 7.02 2.85 8.65
C LEU A 65 7.24 4.31 9.11
N PHE A 66 7.56 4.52 10.40
CA PHE A 66 7.75 5.82 11.05
C PHE A 66 8.92 5.77 12.04
#